data_AF-A0A378VNB9-F1
#
_entry.id   AF-A0A378VNB9-F1
#
_cell.length_a   1.000
_cell.length_b   1.000
_cell.length_c   1.000
_cell.angle_alpha   90.00
_cell.angle_beta   90.00
_cell.angle_gamma   90.00
#
_symmetry.space_group_name_H-M   'P 1'
#
loop_
_entity.id
_entity.type
_entity.pdbx_description
1 polymer ?
#
loop_
_entity_poly.entity_id
_entity_poly.type
_entity_poly.pdbx_seq_one_letter_code
_entity_poly.pdbx_strand_id
1 'polypeptide(L)' 'MDIVFAADDNYAAYLCVAAKSVEAAHPDTEIRFHVLDAGISEANRAAVAANLRGGG' A
#
# COMPACT_ATOMS: atom_id res chain seq x y z
N MET A 1 5.10 -8.70 9.72
CA MET A 1 5.06 -7.45 10.51
C MET A 1 3.90 -6.58 10.07
N ASP A 2 3.43 -5.68 10.93
CA ASP A 2 2.36 -4.73 10.62
C ASP A 2 2.95 -3.37 10.26
N ILE A 3 2.55 -2.82 9.12
CA ILE A 3 2.99 -1.50 8.64
C ILE A 3 1.78 -0.60 8.52
N VAL A 4 1.87 0.59 9.12
CA VAL A 4 0.81 1.59 9.08
C VAL A 4 1.24 2.74 8.19
N PHE A 5 0.42 3.07 7.20
CA PHE A 5 0.54 4.30 6.41
C PHE A 5 -0.66 5.21 6.69
N ALA A 6 -0.47 6.52 6.56
CA ALA A 6 -1.56 7.49 6.51
C ALA A 6 -1.46 8.24 5.18
N ALA A 7 -2.57 8.30 4.44
CA ALA A 7 -2.60 8.96 3.15
C ALA A 7 -3.99 9.49 2.84
N ASP A 8 -4.01 10.62 2.13
CA ASP A 8 -5.17 11.12 1.41
C ASP A 8 -5.11 10.67 -0.07
N ASP A 9 -6.09 11.08 -0.87
CA ASP A 9 -6.18 10.71 -2.28
C ASP A 9 -4.98 11.17 -3.11
N ASN A 10 -4.39 12.33 -2.79
CA ASN A 10 -3.23 12.87 -3.51
C ASN A 10 -1.99 12.00 -3.30
N TYR A 11 -1.88 11.39 -2.12
CA TYR A 11 -0.76 10.51 -1.77
C TYR A 11 -0.95 9.05 -2.19
N ALA A 12 -2.09 8.67 -2.74
CA ALA A 12 -2.39 7.26 -3.03
C ALA A 12 -1.39 6.59 -4.00
N ALA A 13 -0.90 7.34 -5.00
CA ALA A 13 0.13 6.83 -5.91
C ALA A 13 1.47 6.58 -5.18
N TYR A 14 1.87 7.51 -4.30
CA TYR A 14 3.10 7.36 -3.51
C TYR A 14 2.98 6.26 -2.46
N LEU A 15 1.80 6.10 -1.85
CA LEU A 15 1.47 5.01 -0.94
C LEU A 15 1.73 3.65 -1.61
N CYS A 16 1.30 3.48 -2.86
CA CYS A 16 1.53 2.25 -3.62
C CYS A 16 3.02 1.93 -3.77
N VAL A 17 3.83 2.92 -4.14
CA VAL A 17 5.28 2.73 -4.35
C VAL A 17 5.99 2.43 -3.02
N ALA A 18 5.62 3.15 -1.95
CA ALA A 18 6.18 2.96 -0.63
C ALA A 18 5.81 1.59 -0.03
N ALA A 19 4.57 1.13 -0.19
CA ALA A 19 4.16 -0.20 0.26
C ALA A 19 4.91 -1.30 -0.51
N LYS A 20 5.04 -1.17 -1.83
CA LYS A 20 5.75 -2.17 -2.64
C LYS A 20 7.26 -2.24 -2.36
N SER A 21 7.89 -1.11 -2.03
CA SER A 21 9.31 -1.13 -1.63
C SER A 21 9.52 -1.87 -0.30
N VAL A 22 8.55 -1.81 0.61
CA VAL A 22 8.58 -2.58 1.86
C VAL A 22 8.45 -4.08 1.59
N GLU A 23 7.53 -4.51 0.72
CA GLU A 23 7.43 -5.93 0.32
C GLU A 23 8.73 -6.43 -0.31
N ALA A 24 9.29 -5.66 -1.25
CA ALA A 24 10.52 -6.04 -1.96
C ALA A 24 11.74 -6.16 -1.03
N ALA A 25 11.80 -5.36 0.05
CA ALA A 25 12.87 -5.43 1.04
C ALA A 25 12.73 -6.62 2.01
N HIS A 26 11.56 -7.25 2.07
CA HIS A 26 11.25 -8.31 3.04
C HIS A 26 10.58 -9.52 2.37
N PRO A 27 11.27 -10.21 1.43
CA PRO A 27 10.67 -11.27 0.60
C PRO A 27 10.13 -12.45 1.40
N ASP A 28 10.76 -12.78 2.53
CA ASP A 28 10.40 -13.93 3.36
C ASP A 28 9.58 -13.54 4.61
N THR A 29 9.09 -12.30 4.67
CA THR A 29 8.29 -11.81 5.80
C THR A 29 6.90 -11.42 5.33
N GLU A 30 5.88 -11.98 5.94
CA GLU A 30 4.50 -11.53 5.71
C GLU A 30 4.34 -10.07 6.17
N ILE A 31 3.94 -9.17 5.26
CA ILE A 31 3.68 -7.76 5.54
C ILE A 31 2.18 -7.51 5.53
N ARG A 32 1.65 -6.96 6.62
CA ARG A 32 0.24 -6.57 6.74
C ARG A 32 0.16 -5.06 6.72
N PHE A 33 -0.38 -4.49 5.64
CA PHE A 33 -0.55 -3.05 5.49
C PHE A 33 -1.88 -2.58 6.08
N HIS A 34 -1.81 -1.56 6.93
CA HIS A 34 -2.95 -0.85 7.48
C HIS A 34 -2.89 0.61 7.02
N VAL A 35 -3.93 1.10 6.36
CA VAL A 35 -3.96 2.47 5.84
C VAL A 35 -4.97 3.29 6.64
N LEU A 36 -4.48 4.36 7.28
CA LEU A 36 -5.31 5.43 7.83
C LEU A 36 -5.76 6.29 6.64
N ASP A 37 -6.91 5.93 6.09
CA ASP A 37 -7.51 6.55 4.90
C ASP A 37 -8.15 7.90 5.26
N ALA A 38 -7.57 8.99 4.73
CA ALA A 38 -8.06 10.35 4.92
C ALA A 38 -8.97 10.85 3.77
N GLY A 39 -9.49 9.94 2.94
CA GLY A 39 -10.39 10.27 1.83
C GLY A 39 -9.90 9.82 0.46
N ILE A 40 -9.15 8.72 0.39
CA ILE A 40 -8.72 8.10 -0.87
C ILE A 40 -9.96 7.66 -1.66
N SER A 41 -9.98 7.96 -2.94
CA SER A 41 -11.05 7.56 -3.85
C SER A 41 -11.07 6.05 -4.02
N GLU A 42 -12.24 5.50 -4.36
CA GLU A 42 -12.40 4.06 -4.59
C GLU A 42 -11.48 3.56 -5.72
N ALA A 43 -11.35 4.36 -6.79
CA ALA A 43 -10.46 4.05 -7.91
C ALA A 43 -9.00 3.95 -7.47
N ASN A 44 -8.52 4.88 -6.64
CA ASN A 44 -7.16 4.85 -6.13
C ASN A 44 -6.94 3.71 -5.12
N ARG A 45 -7.90 3.40 -4.25
CA ARG A 45 -7.82 2.22 -3.38
C ARG A 45 -7.70 0.93 -4.19
N ALA A 46 -8.49 0.79 -5.26
CA ALA A 46 -8.43 -0.37 -6.14
C ALA A 46 -7.07 -0.47 -6.85
N ALA A 47 -6.54 0.65 -7.35
CA ALA A 47 -5.24 0.70 -8.00
C ALA A 47 -4.08 0.33 -7.05
N VAL A 48 -4.10 0.82 -5.81
CA VAL A 48 -3.12 0.45 -4.77
C VAL A 48 -3.21 -1.04 -4.46
N ALA A 49 -4.42 -1.56 -4.21
CA ALA A 49 -4.61 -2.98 -3.89
C ALA A 49 -4.20 -3.91 -5.03
N ALA A 50 -4.45 -3.53 -6.30
CA ALA A 50 -4.06 -4.33 -7.46
C ALA A 50 -2.53 -4.48 -7.57
N ASN A 51 -1.76 -3.46 -7.20
CA ASN A 51 -0.30 -3.49 -7.28
C ASN A 51 0.37 -4.26 -6.15
N LEU A 52 -0.28 -4.33 -4.98
CA LEU A 52 0.19 -5.09 -3.81
C LEU A 52 -0.23 -6.57 -3.88
N ARG A 53 -1.37 -6.89 -4.51
CA ARG A 53 -1.81 -8.29 -4.70
C ARG A 53 -1.06 -9.06 -5.79
N GLY A 54 -0.25 -8.38 -6.61
CA GLY A 54 0.44 -8.96 -7.77
C GLY A 54 1.90 -9.36 -7.55
N GLY A 55 2.41 -9.35 -6.32
CA GLY A 55 3.78 -9.76 -6.00
C GLY A 55 3.86 -11.25 -5.65
N GLY A 56 3.96 -12.10 -6.67
CA GLY A 56 4.29 -13.52 -6.57
C GLY A 56 5.33 -13.89 -7.62
#